data_AF-A0A5B9D5G7-F1
#
_entry.id   AF-A0A5B9D5G7-F1
#
_cell.length_a   1.000
_cell.length_b   1.000
_cell.length_c   1.000
_cell.angle_alpha   90.00
_cell.angle_beta   90.00
_cell.angle_gamma   90.00
#
_symmetry.space_group_name_H-M   'P 1'
#
loop_
_entity.id
_entity.type
_entity.pdbx_description
1 polymer ?
#
loop_
_entity_poly.entity_id
_entity_poly.type
_entity_poly.pdbx_seq_one_letter_code
_entity_poly.pdbx_strand_id
1 'polypeptide(L)'
;MFRRPSSNNYQESVKNSDFIESKAELFSILQTANFLKSRFDVGLIDMDFYFKRMRFFQNELMSIQQKLLPRNKSLIDIVNKFPVNNDLKPILTIISSIQDYNFNRFAQKWQMNPVQLAAGATKITSNFITLIDYLHLIEDFDEPVLMDYIFKLRESLSEMQTFEPFYIHILNLEKELPNYFRDIRISHNSHPTKIKSLISEIEDVVYDIYKEFKHYLGIS
;
A
#
# COMPACT_ATOMS: atom_id res chain seq x y z
N MET A 1 22.86 -54.43 -4.54
CA MET A 1 23.15 -53.14 -3.87
C MET A 1 22.32 -52.04 -4.53
N PHE A 2 21.27 -51.55 -3.87
CA PHE A 2 20.53 -50.39 -4.34
C PHE A 2 21.34 -49.12 -4.03
N ARG A 3 21.81 -48.42 -5.07
CA ARG A 3 22.43 -47.10 -4.91
C ARG A 3 21.34 -46.12 -4.46
N ARG A 4 21.46 -45.59 -3.23
CA ARG A 4 20.65 -44.46 -2.79
C ARG A 4 20.99 -43.26 -3.69
N PRO A 5 20.01 -42.55 -4.27
CA PRO A 5 20.29 -41.34 -5.02
C PRO A 5 20.96 -40.32 -4.09
N SER A 6 22.01 -39.66 -4.58
CA SER A 6 22.71 -38.59 -3.89
C SER A 6 21.75 -37.45 -3.53
N SER A 7 21.89 -36.89 -2.32
CA SER A 7 21.08 -35.78 -1.80
C SER A 7 21.07 -34.54 -2.71
N ASN A 8 22.13 -34.32 -3.50
CA ASN A 8 22.19 -33.25 -4.50
C ASN A 8 21.16 -33.39 -5.62
N ASN A 9 20.88 -34.61 -6.10
CA ASN A 9 19.92 -34.83 -7.18
C ASN A 9 18.47 -34.58 -6.75
N TYR A 10 18.15 -34.79 -5.46
CA TYR A 10 16.84 -34.47 -4.90
C TYR A 10 16.63 -32.97 -4.71
N GLN A 11 17.64 -32.22 -4.30
CA GLN A 11 17.52 -30.77 -4.15
C GLN A 11 17.42 -30.06 -5.52
N GLU A 12 18.09 -30.56 -6.55
CA GLU A 12 17.93 -30.05 -7.92
C GLU A 12 16.57 -30.40 -8.51
N SER A 13 16.02 -31.60 -8.27
CA SER A 13 14.71 -31.98 -8.81
C SER A 13 13.57 -31.16 -8.19
N VAL A 14 13.61 -30.89 -6.88
CA VAL A 14 12.64 -30.02 -6.18
C VAL A 14 12.77 -28.57 -6.65
N LYS A 15 14.01 -28.06 -6.82
CA LYS A 15 14.21 -26.71 -7.37
C LYS A 15 13.70 -26.60 -8.82
N ASN A 16 13.75 -27.67 -9.60
CA ASN A 16 13.27 -27.64 -10.97
C ASN A 16 11.73 -27.75 -11.05
N SER A 17 11.09 -28.50 -10.15
CA SER A 17 9.62 -28.60 -10.09
C SER A 17 8.97 -27.25 -9.76
N ASP A 18 9.48 -26.55 -8.74
CA ASP A 18 8.94 -25.26 -8.32
C ASP A 18 9.09 -24.20 -9.44
N PHE A 19 10.14 -24.34 -10.28
CA PHE A 19 10.37 -23.44 -11.41
C PHE A 19 9.31 -23.65 -12.51
N ILE A 20 9.04 -24.92 -12.83
CA ILE A 20 8.04 -25.30 -13.81
C ILE A 20 6.65 -24.86 -13.33
N GLU A 21 6.36 -25.06 -12.04
CA GLU A 21 5.10 -24.62 -11.43
C GLU A 21 4.94 -23.09 -11.50
N SER A 22 5.95 -22.33 -11.05
CA SER A 22 5.94 -20.85 -11.14
C SER A 22 5.77 -20.35 -12.57
N LYS A 23 6.37 -21.05 -13.55
CA LYS A 23 6.24 -20.74 -14.98
C LYS A 23 4.81 -21.00 -15.49
N ALA A 24 4.18 -22.10 -15.09
CA ALA A 24 2.82 -22.43 -15.46
C ALA A 24 1.79 -21.48 -14.81
N GLU A 25 2.00 -21.16 -13.53
CA GLU A 25 1.21 -20.19 -12.76
C GLU A 25 1.24 -18.82 -13.43
N LEU A 26 2.43 -18.33 -13.76
CA LEU A 26 2.61 -17.06 -14.48
C LEU A 26 1.89 -17.05 -15.84
N PHE A 27 2.00 -18.13 -16.62
CA PHE A 27 1.32 -18.22 -17.91
C PHE A 27 -0.21 -18.16 -17.76
N SER A 28 -0.75 -18.88 -16.78
CA SER A 28 -2.19 -18.90 -16.48
C SER A 28 -2.72 -17.52 -16.09
N ILE A 29 -2.01 -16.82 -15.20
CA ILE A 29 -2.37 -15.45 -14.79
C ILE A 29 -2.41 -14.51 -15.99
N LEU A 30 -1.34 -14.50 -16.80
CA LEU A 30 -1.24 -13.57 -17.92
C LEU A 30 -2.29 -13.85 -19.02
N GLN A 31 -2.60 -15.12 -19.30
CA GLN A 31 -3.68 -15.44 -20.25
C GLN A 31 -5.06 -15.07 -19.71
N THR A 32 -5.31 -15.32 -18.42
CA THR A 32 -6.58 -14.94 -17.79
C THR A 32 -6.74 -13.43 -17.77
N ALA A 33 -5.68 -12.69 -17.46
CA ALA A 33 -5.68 -11.23 -17.51
C ALA A 33 -5.89 -10.70 -18.93
N ASN A 34 -5.26 -11.31 -19.95
CA ASN A 34 -5.47 -10.95 -21.35
C ASN A 34 -6.95 -11.15 -21.76
N PHE A 35 -7.55 -12.25 -21.33
CA PHE A 35 -8.96 -12.53 -21.56
C PHE A 35 -9.89 -11.54 -20.83
N LEU A 36 -9.61 -11.20 -19.57
CA LEU A 36 -10.38 -10.19 -18.86
C LEU A 36 -10.26 -8.82 -19.53
N LYS A 37 -9.07 -8.44 -19.98
CA LYS A 37 -8.84 -7.19 -20.70
C LYS A 37 -9.71 -7.11 -21.95
N SER A 38 -9.73 -8.15 -22.79
CA SER A 38 -10.52 -8.14 -24.01
C SER A 38 -12.03 -8.02 -23.74
N ARG A 39 -12.53 -8.61 -22.64
CA ARG A 39 -13.92 -8.45 -22.20
C ARG A 39 -14.22 -7.05 -21.66
N PHE A 40 -13.28 -6.46 -20.93
CA PHE A 40 -13.41 -5.09 -20.42
C PHE A 40 -13.43 -4.07 -21.56
N ASP A 41 -12.55 -4.21 -22.54
CA ASP A 41 -12.45 -3.31 -23.70
C ASP A 41 -13.75 -3.23 -24.51
N VAL A 42 -14.54 -4.31 -24.52
CA VAL A 42 -15.86 -4.37 -25.19
C VAL A 42 -17.05 -4.14 -24.24
N GLY A 43 -16.79 -3.73 -22.99
CA GLY A 43 -17.82 -3.38 -22.00
C GLY A 43 -18.61 -4.56 -21.43
N LEU A 44 -18.11 -5.79 -21.53
CA LEU A 44 -18.79 -7.00 -21.01
C LEU A 44 -18.53 -7.26 -19.53
N ILE A 45 -17.54 -6.59 -18.94
CA ILE A 45 -17.29 -6.61 -17.49
C ILE A 45 -17.20 -5.18 -16.98
N ASP A 46 -17.72 -4.95 -15.79
CA ASP A 46 -17.67 -3.65 -15.16
C ASP A 46 -16.25 -3.32 -14.70
N MET A 47 -16.03 -2.01 -14.55
CA MET A 47 -14.75 -1.44 -14.19
C MET A 47 -14.24 -1.96 -12.84
N ASP A 48 -15.10 -2.00 -11.82
CA ASP A 48 -14.68 -2.32 -10.45
C ASP A 48 -14.28 -3.80 -10.35
N PHE A 49 -15.02 -4.70 -11.00
CA PHE A 49 -14.64 -6.11 -11.12
C PHE A 49 -13.29 -6.29 -11.82
N TYR A 50 -13.09 -5.62 -12.96
CA TYR A 50 -11.84 -5.71 -13.73
C TYR A 50 -10.63 -5.27 -12.89
N PHE A 51 -10.70 -4.11 -12.24
CA PHE A 51 -9.59 -3.60 -11.42
C PHE A 51 -9.32 -4.44 -10.18
N LYS A 52 -10.37 -4.93 -9.51
CA LYS A 52 -10.22 -5.84 -8.37
C LYS A 52 -9.48 -7.12 -8.77
N ARG A 53 -9.79 -7.67 -9.95
CA ARG A 53 -9.09 -8.85 -10.48
C ARG A 53 -7.65 -8.55 -10.89
N MET A 54 -7.39 -7.42 -11.54
CA MET A 54 -6.02 -7.05 -11.89
C MET A 54 -5.13 -6.81 -10.67
N ARG A 55 -5.67 -6.23 -9.58
CA ARG A 55 -4.95 -6.11 -8.29
C ARG A 55 -4.65 -7.48 -7.67
N PHE A 56 -5.60 -8.41 -7.72
CA PHE A 56 -5.36 -9.78 -7.30
C PHE A 56 -4.19 -10.40 -8.08
N PHE A 57 -4.18 -10.27 -9.41
CA PHE A 57 -3.06 -10.77 -10.22
C PHE A 57 -1.73 -10.08 -9.91
N GLN A 58 -1.73 -8.79 -9.58
CA GLN A 58 -0.50 -8.09 -9.17
C GLN A 58 0.13 -8.74 -7.94
N ASN A 59 -0.68 -9.09 -6.94
CA ASN A 59 -0.20 -9.76 -5.73
C ASN A 59 0.31 -11.18 -6.02
N GLU A 60 -0.38 -11.94 -6.86
CA GLU A 60 0.07 -13.27 -7.30
C GLU A 60 1.42 -13.18 -8.04
N LEU A 61 1.59 -12.18 -8.92
CA LEU A 61 2.85 -11.94 -9.62
C LEU A 61 4.00 -11.59 -8.65
N MET A 62 3.74 -10.81 -7.59
CA MET A 62 4.74 -10.55 -6.56
C MET A 62 5.17 -11.84 -5.84
N SER A 63 4.21 -12.70 -5.49
CA SER A 63 4.49 -14.01 -4.89
C SER A 63 5.34 -14.89 -5.82
N ILE A 64 5.02 -14.93 -7.11
CA ILE A 64 5.85 -15.64 -8.10
C ILE A 64 7.25 -15.03 -8.19
N GLN A 65 7.37 -13.69 -8.23
CA GLN A 65 8.67 -13.02 -8.27
C GLN A 65 9.53 -13.38 -7.04
N GLN A 66 8.94 -13.52 -5.86
CA GLN A 66 9.62 -13.99 -4.65
C GLN A 66 10.12 -15.44 -4.77
N LYS A 67 9.32 -16.35 -5.35
CA LYS A 67 9.75 -17.75 -5.64
C LYS A 67 10.93 -17.80 -6.63
N LEU A 68 11.04 -16.81 -7.52
CA LEU A 68 12.08 -16.73 -8.55
C LEU A 68 13.37 -16.05 -8.09
N LEU A 69 13.32 -15.18 -7.07
CA LEU A 69 14.47 -14.43 -6.56
C LEU A 69 15.68 -15.33 -6.22
N PRO A 70 15.54 -16.47 -5.53
CA PRO A 70 16.67 -17.37 -5.24
C PRO A 70 17.37 -17.95 -6.48
N ARG A 71 16.78 -17.79 -7.67
CA ARG A 71 17.29 -18.30 -8.96
C ARG A 71 17.80 -17.21 -9.87
N ASN A 72 17.87 -15.95 -9.41
CA ASN A 72 18.22 -14.79 -10.22
C ASN A 72 17.40 -14.73 -11.52
N LYS A 73 16.09 -15.00 -11.42
CA LYS A 73 15.13 -14.88 -12.53
C LYS A 73 14.11 -13.80 -12.21
N SER A 74 13.78 -12.99 -13.22
CA SER A 74 12.64 -12.09 -13.18
C SER A 74 11.42 -12.70 -13.88
N LEU A 75 10.24 -12.17 -13.59
CA LEU A 75 9.03 -12.49 -14.34
C LEU A 75 9.23 -12.25 -15.85
N ILE A 76 9.87 -11.15 -16.22
CA ILE A 76 10.14 -10.77 -17.62
C ILE A 76 10.99 -11.84 -18.33
N ASP A 77 12.01 -12.38 -17.66
CA ASP A 77 12.86 -13.43 -18.21
C ASP A 77 12.09 -14.70 -18.56
N ILE A 78 11.04 -15.00 -17.79
CA ILE A 78 10.19 -16.17 -18.02
C ILE A 78 9.17 -15.88 -19.12
N VAL A 79 8.54 -14.70 -19.11
CA VAL A 79 7.58 -14.28 -20.14
C VAL A 79 8.23 -14.31 -21.52
N ASN A 80 9.48 -13.84 -21.62
CA ASN A 80 10.28 -13.90 -22.85
C ASN A 80 10.46 -15.31 -23.43
N LYS A 81 10.26 -16.36 -22.63
CA LYS A 81 10.48 -17.76 -22.99
C LYS A 81 9.17 -18.54 -23.15
N PHE A 82 8.02 -17.88 -23.12
CA PHE A 82 6.77 -18.55 -23.44
C PHE A 82 6.65 -18.84 -24.94
N PRO A 83 6.17 -20.03 -25.33
CA PRO A 83 5.91 -20.34 -26.72
C PRO A 83 4.85 -19.37 -27.28
N VAL A 84 5.15 -18.73 -28.40
CA VAL A 84 4.50 -17.51 -28.87
C VAL A 84 3.14 -17.77 -29.54
N ASN A 85 2.16 -16.92 -29.20
CA ASN A 85 1.15 -16.37 -30.13
C ASN A 85 0.45 -15.13 -29.57
N ASN A 86 0.46 -14.92 -28.25
CA ASN A 86 0.07 -13.66 -27.62
C ASN A 86 1.31 -13.01 -27.01
N ASP A 87 1.65 -11.79 -27.40
CA ASP A 87 2.61 -10.99 -26.64
C ASP A 87 1.99 -10.70 -25.28
N LEU A 88 2.45 -11.41 -24.24
CA LEU A 88 1.95 -11.27 -22.88
C LEU A 88 2.70 -10.19 -22.09
N LYS A 89 3.75 -9.58 -22.66
CA LYS A 89 4.47 -8.48 -21.99
C LYS A 89 3.57 -7.28 -21.71
N PRO A 90 2.73 -6.80 -22.65
CA PRO A 90 1.82 -5.69 -22.38
C PRO A 90 0.87 -6.01 -21.22
N ILE A 91 0.43 -7.27 -21.10
CA ILE A 91 -0.44 -7.70 -20.01
C ILE A 91 0.29 -7.71 -18.68
N LEU A 92 1.54 -8.21 -18.65
CA LEU A 92 2.40 -8.10 -17.47
C LEU A 92 2.55 -6.62 -17.06
N THR A 93 2.84 -5.72 -18.00
CA THR A 93 2.95 -4.28 -17.74
C THR A 93 1.66 -3.68 -17.19
N ILE A 94 0.50 -4.03 -17.76
CA ILE A 94 -0.81 -3.56 -17.29
C ILE A 94 -1.07 -3.98 -15.85
N ILE A 95 -0.82 -5.25 -15.52
CA ILE A 95 -1.01 -5.74 -14.15
C ILE A 95 -0.04 -5.03 -13.19
N SER A 96 1.23 -4.86 -13.59
CA SER A 96 2.24 -4.20 -12.76
C SER A 96 1.97 -2.72 -12.53
N SER A 97 1.27 -2.04 -13.44
CA SER A 97 0.93 -0.61 -13.36
C SER A 97 -0.51 -0.34 -12.89
N ILE A 98 -1.23 -1.36 -12.39
CA ILE A 98 -2.64 -1.21 -12.01
C ILE A 98 -2.85 -0.24 -10.83
N GLN A 99 -1.82 -0.07 -9.98
CA GLN A 99 -1.83 0.93 -8.91
C GLN A 99 -1.81 2.35 -9.48
N ASP A 100 -1.01 2.59 -10.52
CA ASP A 100 -1.00 3.87 -11.25
C ASP A 100 -2.36 4.15 -11.85
N TYR A 101 -3.09 3.15 -12.32
CA TYR A 101 -4.43 3.33 -12.87
C TYR A 101 -5.44 3.82 -11.81
N ASN A 102 -5.48 3.19 -10.62
CA ASN A 102 -6.38 3.63 -9.55
C ASN A 102 -6.05 5.06 -9.11
N PHE A 103 -4.76 5.36 -8.99
CA PHE A 103 -4.28 6.69 -8.64
C PHE A 103 -4.60 7.73 -9.73
N ASN A 104 -4.43 7.38 -11.01
CA ASN A 104 -4.76 8.24 -12.15
C ASN A 104 -6.27 8.47 -12.28
N ARG A 105 -7.11 7.45 -12.02
CA ARG A 105 -8.57 7.60 -11.98
C ARG A 105 -8.98 8.53 -10.84
N PHE A 106 -8.33 8.41 -9.69
CA PHE A 106 -8.54 9.29 -8.56
C PHE A 106 -8.14 10.74 -8.91
N ALA A 107 -6.99 10.93 -9.57
CA ALA A 107 -6.58 12.23 -10.12
C ALA A 107 -7.62 12.80 -11.09
N GLN A 108 -8.12 11.99 -12.03
CA GLN A 108 -9.15 12.39 -12.99
C GLN A 108 -10.47 12.78 -12.33
N LYS A 109 -10.93 12.03 -11.32
CA LYS A 109 -12.14 12.36 -10.55
C LYS A 109 -12.07 13.79 -9.99
N TRP A 110 -10.90 14.19 -9.53
CA TRP A 110 -10.63 15.49 -8.95
C TRP A 110 -10.06 16.51 -9.94
N GLN A 111 -10.01 16.17 -11.23
CA GLN A 111 -9.45 17.01 -12.31
C GLN A 111 -8.02 17.49 -12.02
N MET A 112 -7.24 16.68 -11.29
CA MET A 112 -5.86 17.00 -10.92
C MET A 112 -4.86 16.30 -11.84
N ASN A 113 -3.69 16.92 -11.99
CA ASN A 113 -2.54 16.25 -12.59
C ASN A 113 -2.07 15.13 -11.63
N PRO A 114 -1.88 13.88 -12.08
CA PRO A 114 -1.40 12.78 -11.23
C PRO A 114 -0.11 13.11 -10.47
N VAL A 115 0.83 13.83 -11.09
CA VAL A 115 2.09 14.23 -10.43
C VAL A 115 1.84 15.20 -9.28
N GLN A 116 0.92 16.17 -9.47
CA GLN A 116 0.54 17.10 -8.40
C GLN A 116 -0.17 16.37 -7.26
N LEU A 117 -1.05 15.42 -7.60
CA LEU A 117 -1.71 14.59 -6.61
C LEU A 117 -0.70 13.75 -5.83
N ALA A 118 0.30 13.17 -6.52
CA ALA A 118 1.33 12.33 -5.90
C ALA A 118 2.21 13.15 -4.96
N ALA A 119 2.63 14.34 -5.39
CA ALA A 119 3.41 15.26 -4.57
C ALA A 119 2.65 15.65 -3.29
N GLY A 120 1.37 16.02 -3.43
CA GLY A 120 0.52 16.40 -2.30
C GLY A 120 0.24 15.24 -1.34
N ALA A 121 -0.14 14.07 -1.88
CA ALA A 121 -0.34 12.86 -1.11
C ALA A 121 0.94 12.44 -0.36
N THR A 122 2.11 12.59 -0.99
CA THR A 122 3.41 12.28 -0.36
C THR A 122 3.69 13.23 0.80
N LYS A 123 3.46 14.54 0.63
CA LYS A 123 3.63 15.54 1.69
C LYS A 123 2.73 15.23 2.90
N ILE A 124 1.45 14.94 2.66
CA ILE A 124 0.49 14.57 3.71
C ILE A 124 0.89 13.26 4.38
N THR A 125 1.26 12.25 3.60
CA THR A 125 1.74 10.96 4.12
C THR A 125 2.95 11.14 5.04
N SER A 126 3.92 11.97 4.62
CA SER A 126 5.09 12.29 5.45
C SER A 126 4.69 12.94 6.77
N ASN A 127 3.77 13.91 6.74
CA ASN A 127 3.30 14.59 7.96
C ASN A 127 2.55 13.64 8.91
N PHE A 128 1.71 12.73 8.38
CA PHE A 128 1.10 11.67 9.19
C PHE A 128 2.14 10.78 9.84
N ILE A 129 3.11 10.28 9.07
CA ILE A 129 4.18 9.41 9.60
C ILE A 129 4.97 10.14 10.68
N THR A 130 5.38 11.39 10.45
CA THR A 130 6.12 12.16 11.45
C THR A 130 5.32 12.36 12.74
N LEU A 131 4.01 12.64 12.65
CA LEU A 131 3.14 12.78 13.81
C LEU A 131 2.99 11.45 14.57
N ILE A 132 2.78 10.35 13.85
CA ILE A 132 2.67 9.00 14.44
C ILE A 132 3.99 8.61 15.11
N ASP A 133 5.12 8.79 14.43
CA ASP A 133 6.45 8.49 14.98
C ASP A 133 6.73 9.30 16.24
N TYR A 134 6.34 10.57 16.27
CA TYR A 134 6.44 11.39 17.47
C TYR A 134 5.61 10.80 18.61
N LEU A 135 4.32 10.51 18.38
CA LEU A 135 3.44 9.93 19.41
C LEU A 135 3.93 8.57 19.91
N HIS A 136 4.49 7.75 19.01
CA HIS A 136 4.98 6.43 19.33
C HIS A 136 6.28 6.43 20.16
N LEU A 137 7.17 7.39 19.88
CA LEU A 137 8.52 7.45 20.46
C LEU A 137 8.64 8.42 21.64
N ILE A 138 7.59 9.19 21.94
CA ILE A 138 7.65 10.23 22.96
C ILE A 138 7.85 9.65 24.37
N GLU A 139 8.94 10.07 25.01
CA GLU A 139 9.22 9.76 26.42
C GLU A 139 8.66 10.84 27.33
N ASP A 140 8.81 12.11 26.93
CA ASP A 140 8.35 13.30 27.64
C ASP A 140 7.38 14.10 26.77
N PHE A 141 6.18 14.32 27.29
CA PHE A 141 5.09 14.96 26.54
C PHE A 141 5.31 16.48 26.36
N ASP A 142 5.33 16.94 25.11
CA ASP A 142 5.48 18.36 24.75
C ASP A 142 4.30 18.82 23.89
N GLU A 143 3.36 19.53 24.53
CA GLU A 143 2.15 20.06 23.88
C GLU A 143 2.45 20.97 22.68
N PRO A 144 3.32 22.00 22.78
CA PRO A 144 3.74 22.80 21.63
C PRO A 144 4.23 21.97 20.44
N VAL A 145 5.04 20.95 20.68
CA VAL A 145 5.59 20.11 19.60
C VAL A 145 4.50 19.27 18.93
N LEU A 146 3.61 18.65 19.71
CA LEU A 146 2.47 17.92 19.16
C LEU A 146 1.58 18.84 18.29
N MET A 147 1.30 20.05 18.78
CA MET A 147 0.48 21.02 18.08
C MET A 147 1.14 21.52 16.78
N ASP A 148 2.46 21.66 16.73
CA ASP A 148 3.18 21.99 15.50
C ASP A 148 3.04 20.90 14.44
N TYR A 149 3.12 19.62 14.82
CA TYR A 149 2.89 18.51 13.88
C TYR A 149 1.45 18.44 13.39
N ILE A 150 0.46 18.61 14.29
CA ILE A 150 -0.96 18.70 13.93
C ILE A 150 -1.19 19.86 12.96
N PHE A 151 -0.61 21.03 13.23
CA PHE A 151 -0.73 22.22 12.38
C PHE A 151 -0.17 21.99 10.98
N LYS A 152 1.05 21.42 10.88
CA LYS A 152 1.70 21.09 9.60
C LYS A 152 0.88 20.10 8.79
N LEU A 153 0.31 19.09 9.44
CA LEU A 153 -0.57 18.13 8.79
C LEU A 153 -1.87 18.79 8.31
N ARG A 154 -2.47 19.65 9.13
CA ARG A 154 -3.67 20.40 8.77
C ARG A 154 -3.42 21.34 7.58
N GLU A 155 -2.31 22.05 7.60
CA GLU A 155 -1.91 22.97 6.52
C GLU A 155 -1.76 22.20 5.20
N SER A 156 -1.03 21.07 5.21
CA SER A 156 -0.87 20.24 4.00
C SER A 156 -2.18 19.64 3.48
N LEU A 157 -3.11 19.30 4.38
CA LEU A 157 -4.46 18.86 3.98
C LEU A 157 -5.28 20.00 3.36
N SER A 158 -5.16 21.22 3.88
CA SER A 158 -5.91 22.40 3.39
C SER A 158 -5.45 22.90 2.01
N GLU A 159 -4.23 22.57 1.60
CA GLU A 159 -3.69 22.91 0.27
C GLU A 159 -4.45 22.21 -0.87
N MET A 160 -5.22 21.16 -0.58
CA MET A 160 -5.88 20.33 -1.59
C MET A 160 -7.31 19.98 -1.19
N GLN A 161 -8.28 20.58 -1.89
CA GLN A 161 -9.71 20.35 -1.66
C GLN A 161 -10.11 18.86 -1.68
N THR A 162 -9.41 18.05 -2.47
CA THR A 162 -9.58 16.60 -2.54
C THR A 162 -9.44 15.88 -1.20
N PHE A 163 -8.75 16.49 -0.23
CA PHE A 163 -8.49 15.92 1.10
C PHE A 163 -9.27 16.59 2.24
N GLU A 164 -10.28 17.41 1.89
CA GLU A 164 -11.17 18.07 2.85
C GLU A 164 -11.74 17.14 3.94
N PRO A 165 -12.19 15.90 3.66
CA PRO A 165 -12.70 15.02 4.71
C PRO A 165 -11.69 14.77 5.84
N PHE A 166 -10.41 14.59 5.50
CA PHE A 166 -9.34 14.36 6.47
C PHE A 166 -8.95 15.65 7.21
N TYR A 167 -9.03 16.80 6.53
CA TYR A 167 -8.91 18.10 7.19
C TYR A 167 -9.95 18.26 8.31
N ILE A 168 -11.20 17.87 8.07
CA ILE A 168 -12.26 17.88 9.09
C ILE A 168 -11.96 16.93 10.25
N HIS A 169 -11.43 15.73 9.98
CA HIS A 169 -11.02 14.81 11.04
C HIS A 169 -9.91 15.39 11.93
N ILE A 170 -8.88 15.98 11.33
CA ILE A 170 -7.78 16.63 12.08
C ILE A 170 -8.29 17.84 12.86
N LEU A 171 -9.20 18.65 12.30
CA LEU A 171 -9.84 19.74 13.04
C LEU A 171 -10.65 19.26 14.24
N ASN A 172 -11.30 18.11 14.16
CA ASN A 172 -12.05 17.56 15.28
C ASN A 172 -11.11 17.05 16.37
N LEU A 173 -10.03 16.34 16.00
CA LEU A 173 -8.98 15.96 16.94
C LEU A 173 -8.40 17.21 17.63
N GLU A 174 -8.09 18.27 16.89
CA GLU A 174 -7.57 19.53 17.43
C GLU A 174 -8.49 20.14 18.51
N LYS A 175 -9.82 19.99 18.38
CA LYS A 175 -10.78 20.45 19.39
C LYS A 175 -10.81 19.56 20.64
N GLU A 176 -10.47 18.29 20.52
CA GLU A 176 -10.45 17.33 21.62
C GLU A 176 -9.13 17.37 22.41
N LEU A 177 -8.01 17.68 21.74
CA LEU A 177 -6.66 17.76 22.32
C LEU A 177 -6.57 18.57 23.63
N PRO A 178 -7.23 19.74 23.80
CA PRO A 178 -7.22 20.46 25.07
C PRO A 178 -7.70 19.64 26.28
N ASN A 179 -8.64 18.71 26.08
CA ASN A 179 -9.08 17.81 27.15
C ASN A 179 -8.00 16.78 27.49
N TYR A 180 -7.37 16.18 26.49
CA TYR A 180 -6.23 15.28 26.67
C TYR A 180 -5.09 15.99 27.41
N PHE A 181 -4.74 17.21 27.02
CA PHE A 181 -3.66 17.99 27.63
C PHE A 181 -3.96 18.30 29.10
N ARG A 182 -5.18 18.71 29.40
CA ARG A 182 -5.62 18.91 30.79
C ARG A 182 -5.46 17.62 31.60
N ASP A 183 -5.91 16.50 31.07
CA ASP A 183 -5.89 15.21 31.77
C ASP A 183 -4.46 14.67 31.95
N ILE A 184 -3.57 14.93 30.98
CA ILE A 184 -2.12 14.65 31.08
C ILE A 184 -1.49 15.51 32.17
N ARG A 185 -1.72 16.83 32.18
CA ARG A 185 -1.18 17.75 33.21
C ARG A 185 -1.60 17.35 34.63
N ILE A 186 -2.87 16.95 34.82
CA ILE A 186 -3.38 16.45 36.10
C ILE A 186 -2.66 15.16 36.51
N SER A 187 -2.30 14.31 35.53
CA SER A 187 -1.69 13.00 35.75
C SER A 187 -0.16 13.05 35.86
N HIS A 188 0.47 14.17 35.48
CA HIS A 188 1.92 14.32 35.26
C HIS A 188 2.77 13.93 36.47
N ASN A 189 2.27 14.17 37.69
CA ASN A 189 3.00 13.93 38.93
C ASN A 189 2.56 12.65 39.68
N SER A 190 1.58 11.90 39.17
CA SER A 190 0.94 10.82 39.95
C SER A 190 0.83 9.49 39.22
N HIS A 191 0.72 9.48 37.88
CA HIS A 191 0.45 8.25 37.13
C HIS A 191 1.09 8.25 35.72
N PRO A 192 2.39 7.91 35.59
CA PRO A 192 3.08 7.84 34.29
C PRO A 192 2.42 6.89 33.28
N THR A 193 1.84 5.79 33.75
CA THR A 193 1.09 4.83 32.92
C THR A 193 -0.18 5.45 32.32
N LYS A 194 -0.83 6.36 33.04
CA LYS A 194 -2.03 7.04 32.55
C LYS A 194 -1.70 8.05 31.45
N ILE A 195 -0.56 8.73 31.54
CA ILE A 195 -0.07 9.63 30.49
C ILE A 195 0.18 8.84 29.20
N LYS A 196 0.88 7.70 29.29
CA LYS A 196 1.11 6.83 28.13
C LYS A 196 -0.19 6.32 27.51
N SER A 197 -1.19 5.96 28.33
CA SER A 197 -2.52 5.58 27.83
C SER A 197 -3.19 6.71 27.03
N LEU A 198 -3.18 7.94 27.55
CA LEU A 198 -3.77 9.09 26.87
C LEU A 198 -3.05 9.43 25.56
N ILE A 199 -1.71 9.28 25.53
CA ILE A 199 -0.93 9.46 24.30
C ILE A 199 -1.27 8.37 23.28
N SER A 200 -1.40 7.11 23.71
CA SER A 200 -1.82 6.00 22.85
C SER A 200 -3.21 6.21 22.27
N GLU A 201 -4.14 6.80 23.03
CA GLU A 201 -5.48 7.14 22.50
C GLU A 201 -5.39 8.19 21.38
N ILE A 202 -4.52 9.19 21.51
CA ILE A 202 -4.28 10.17 20.44
C ILE A 202 -3.63 9.48 19.23
N GLU A 203 -2.64 8.62 19.45
CA GLU A 203 -1.97 7.84 18.41
C GLU A 203 -2.97 6.98 17.62
N ASP A 204 -3.87 6.26 18.31
CA ASP A 204 -4.89 5.43 17.69
C ASP A 204 -5.82 6.24 16.78
N VAL A 205 -6.28 7.41 17.26
CA VAL A 205 -7.12 8.32 16.45
C VAL A 205 -6.38 8.81 15.21
N VAL A 206 -5.13 9.25 15.35
CA VAL A 206 -4.31 9.71 14.21
C VAL A 206 -4.07 8.57 13.22
N TYR A 207 -3.78 7.36 13.72
CA TYR A 207 -3.52 6.19 12.91
C TYR A 207 -4.75 5.74 12.11
N ASP A 208 -5.93 5.79 12.72
CA ASP A 208 -7.19 5.48 12.04
C ASP A 208 -7.47 6.45 10.89
N ILE A 209 -7.29 7.77 11.13
CA ILE A 209 -7.41 8.79 10.07
C ILE A 209 -6.40 8.51 8.94
N TYR A 210 -5.15 8.18 9.28
CA TYR A 210 -4.13 7.86 8.28
C TYR A 210 -4.46 6.59 7.47
N LYS A 211 -5.02 5.57 8.12
CA LYS A 211 -5.46 4.33 7.45
C LYS A 211 -6.58 4.60 6.47
N GLU A 212 -7.55 5.43 6.85
CA GLU A 212 -8.62 5.88 5.95
C GLU A 212 -8.06 6.70 4.78
N PHE A 213 -7.11 7.58 5.03
CA PHE A 213 -6.42 8.36 3.99
C PHE A 213 -5.72 7.46 2.96
N LYS A 214 -4.96 6.46 3.41
CA LYS A 214 -4.32 5.47 2.53
C LYS A 214 -5.33 4.69 1.70
N HIS A 215 -6.42 4.23 2.35
CA HIS A 215 -7.49 3.53 1.66
C HIS A 215 -8.14 4.40 0.59
N TYR A 216 -8.37 5.68 0.90
CA TYR A 216 -8.97 6.67 0.00
C TYR A 216 -8.12 6.93 -1.25
N LEU A 217 -6.80 6.93 -1.11
CA LEU A 217 -5.85 7.00 -2.24
C LEU A 217 -5.73 5.68 -3.04
N GLY A 218 -6.33 4.60 -2.56
CA GLY A 218 -6.19 3.27 -3.16
C GLY A 218 -4.82 2.63 -2.95
N ILE A 219 -4.03 3.14 -2.01
CA ILE A 219 -2.71 2.66 -1.62
C ILE A 219 -2.92 1.78 -0.37
N SER A 220 -3.10 0.47 -0.57
CA SER A 220 -3.32 -0.52 0.50
C SER A 220 -2.24 -1.57 0.47
#